data_AF-A0A2X3IUY6-F1
#
_entry.id   AF-A0A2X3IUY6-F1
#
_cell.length_a   1.000
_cell.length_b   1.000
_cell.length_c   1.000
_cell.angle_alpha   90.00
_cell.angle_beta   90.00
_cell.angle_gamma   90.00
#
_symmetry.space_group_name_H-M   'P 1'
#
loop_
_entity.id
_entity.type
_entity.pdbx_description
1 polymer ?
#
loop_
_entity_poly.entity_id
_entity_poly.type
_entity_poly.pdbx_seq_one_letter_code
_entity_poly.pdbx_strand_id
1 'polypeptide(L)' 'MQRCILAILSLAFCAGAQAVSEDVQLNLVTTQGVGQTIGSVKITETDRGLEFAPTLRALPPGKHGFIFMPKAAASRR' A
#
# COMPACT_ATOMS: atom_id res chain seq x y z
N MET A 1 12.72 35.40 28.94
CA MET A 1 13.48 34.58 27.97
C MET A 1 13.12 33.09 28.02
N GLN A 2 13.02 32.45 29.18
CA GLN A 2 12.82 30.99 29.31
C GLN A 2 11.44 30.45 28.89
N ARG A 3 10.37 31.26 29.03
CA ARG A 3 9.01 30.88 28.64
C ARG A 3 8.81 30.81 27.12
N CYS A 4 9.54 31.62 26.36
CA CYS A 4 9.44 31.64 24.90
C CYS A 4 10.11 30.41 24.27
N ILE A 5 11.17 29.87 24.90
CA ILE A 5 11.89 28.68 24.41
C ILE A 5 11.00 27.43 24.51
N LEU A 6 10.22 27.30 25.59
CA LEU A 6 9.29 26.18 25.78
C LEU A 6 8.14 26.19 24.76
N ALA A 7 7.68 27.37 24.35
CA ALA A 7 6.62 27.51 23.35
C ALA A 7 7.09 27.18 21.92
N ILE A 8 8.37 27.38 21.61
CA ILE A 8 8.95 27.04 20.30
C ILE A 8 9.20 25.53 20.19
N LEU A 9 9.58 24.88 21.29
CA LEU A 9 9.77 23.42 21.35
C LEU A 9 8.47 22.62 21.20
N SER A 10 7.33 23.13 21.69
CA SER A 10 6.03 22.47 21.55
C SER A 10 5.45 22.56 20.14
N LEU A 11 5.77 23.62 19.38
CA LEU A 11 5.27 23.82 18.01
C LEU A 11 5.94 22.90 16.98
N ALA A 12 7.13 22.36 17.28
CA ALA A 12 7.89 21.49 16.39
C ALA A 12 7.34 20.05 16.30
N PHE A 13 6.38 19.66 17.15
CA PHE A 13 5.88 18.28 17.22
C PHE A 13 4.74 17.95 16.25
N CYS A 14 4.18 18.95 15.53
CA CYS A 14 3.01 18.74 14.66
C CYS A 14 3.33 18.47 13.18
N ALA A 15 4.59 18.31 12.79
CA ALA A 15 4.97 18.11 11.39
C ALA A 15 5.11 16.62 11.03
N GLY A 16 4.02 15.98 10.58
CA GLY A 16 4.16 14.65 10.00
C GLY A 16 2.87 13.87 9.72
N ALA A 17 1.90 14.44 9.00
CA ALA A 17 1.02 13.60 8.19
C ALA A 17 1.76 13.32 6.87
N GLN A 18 2.71 12.38 6.89
CA GLN A 18 3.28 11.89 5.64
C GLN A 18 2.21 11.04 4.97
N ALA A 19 1.85 11.38 3.72
CA ALA A 19 1.02 10.51 2.90
C ALA A 19 1.77 9.19 2.73
N VAL A 20 1.36 8.18 3.50
CA VAL A 20 1.99 6.86 3.46
C VAL A 20 1.58 6.21 2.16
N SER A 21 2.59 5.78 1.41
CA SER A 21 2.40 5.02 0.19
C SER A 21 3.15 3.71 0.34
N GLU A 22 2.44 2.61 0.11
CA GLU A 22 2.97 1.26 0.19
C GLU A 22 2.97 0.63 -1.20
N ASP A 23 4.07 -0.02 -1.56
CA ASP A 23 4.20 -0.72 -2.83
C ASP A 23 4.14 -2.23 -2.58
N VAL A 24 3.05 -2.87 -3.04
CA VAL A 24 2.78 -4.28 -2.78
C VAL A 24 3.03 -5.11 -4.04
N GLN A 25 4.03 -5.98 -3.96
CA GLN A 25 4.37 -6.90 -5.05
C GLN A 25 3.30 -7.99 -5.22
N LEU A 26 2.88 -8.22 -6.47
CA LEU A 26 1.93 -9.26 -6.84
C LEU A 26 2.60 -10.38 -7.63
N ASN A 27 2.33 -11.62 -7.21
CA ASN A 27 2.81 -12.82 -7.85
C ASN A 27 1.63 -13.57 -8.49
N LEU A 28 1.89 -14.21 -9.63
CA LEU A 28 0.97 -15.16 -10.23
C LEU A 28 0.89 -16.40 -9.33
N VAL A 29 -0.31 -16.86 -9.01
CA VAL A 29 -0.51 -18.08 -8.23
C VAL A 29 -1.11 -19.15 -9.14
N THR A 30 -0.54 -20.35 -9.08
CA THR A 30 -0.97 -21.53 -9.84
C THR A 30 -1.24 -22.68 -8.87
N THR A 31 -1.80 -23.79 -9.35
CA THR A 31 -1.99 -25.00 -8.54
C THR A 31 -0.69 -25.57 -7.95
N GLN A 32 0.46 -25.19 -8.50
CA GLN A 32 1.79 -25.56 -8.03
C GLN A 32 2.33 -24.59 -6.95
N GLY A 33 1.56 -23.56 -6.60
CA GLY A 33 1.90 -22.54 -5.61
C GLY A 33 2.24 -21.18 -6.23
N VAL A 34 3.04 -20.40 -5.49
CA VAL A 34 3.44 -19.04 -5.85
C VAL A 34 4.42 -19.09 -7.02
N GLY A 35 4.02 -18.50 -8.15
CA GLY A 35 4.83 -18.35 -9.34
C GLY A 35 5.49 -16.98 -9.45
N GLN A 36 5.73 -16.56 -10.68
CA GLN A 36 6.47 -15.34 -11.00
C GLN A 36 5.78 -14.05 -10.55
N THR A 37 6.57 -13.03 -10.23
CA THR A 37 6.08 -11.67 -10.03
C THR A 37 5.57 -11.07 -11.32
N ILE A 38 4.36 -10.53 -11.28
CA ILE A 38 3.68 -9.91 -12.41
C ILE A 38 3.61 -8.39 -12.30
N GLY A 39 4.17 -7.80 -11.25
CA GLY A 39 4.25 -6.36 -11.04
C GLY A 39 3.89 -6.00 -9.62
N SER A 40 3.36 -4.80 -9.41
CA SER A 40 2.98 -4.33 -8.10
C SER A 40 1.75 -3.42 -8.13
N VAL A 41 1.20 -3.17 -6.94
CA VAL A 41 0.13 -2.21 -6.73
C VAL A 41 0.63 -1.18 -5.73
N LYS A 42 0.70 0.07 -6.17
CA LYS A 42 0.94 1.19 -5.27
C LYS A 42 -0.37 1.56 -4.59
N ILE A 43 -0.33 1.59 -3.26
CA ILE A 43 -1.44 1.97 -2.40
C ILE A 43 -1.09 3.32 -1.81
N THR A 44 -1.95 4.32 -2.02
CA THR A 44 -1.75 5.67 -1.50
C THR A 44 -2.96 6.08 -0.67
N GLU A 45 -2.72 6.52 0.56
CA GLU A 45 -3.75 7.16 1.38
C GLU A 45 -4.08 8.55 0.82
N THR A 46 -5.37 8.79 0.61
CA THR A 46 -5.90 10.08 0.16
C THR A 46 -7.06 10.49 1.07
N ASP A 47 -7.47 11.75 1.00
CA ASP A 47 -8.63 12.26 1.76
C ASP A 47 -9.95 11.55 1.41
N ARG A 48 -9.99 10.77 0.32
CA ARG A 48 -11.16 10.00 -0.13
C ARG A 48 -11.02 8.49 0.11
N GLY A 49 -10.00 8.06 0.84
CA GLY A 49 -9.68 6.66 1.10
C GLY A 49 -8.42 6.19 0.37
N LEU A 50 -8.32 4.87 0.17
CA LEU A 50 -7.16 4.25 -0.46
C LEU A 50 -7.29 4.28 -1.99
N GLU A 51 -6.28 4.85 -2.64
CA GLU A 51 -6.10 4.75 -4.09
C GLU A 51 -5.18 3.57 -4.41
N PHE A 52 -5.60 2.75 -5.37
CA PHE A 52 -4.85 1.57 -5.83
C PHE A 52 -4.43 1.79 -7.29
N ALA A 53 -3.12 1.91 -7.52
CA ALA A 53 -2.53 2.07 -8.85
C ALA A 53 -1.75 0.79 -9.24
N PRO A 54 -2.40 -0.18 -9.92
CA PRO A 54 -1.76 -1.41 -10.34
C PRO A 54 -0.87 -1.19 -11.56
N THR A 55 0.37 -1.66 -11.48
CA THR A 55 1.30 -1.77 -12.62
C THR A 55 1.56 -3.25 -12.85
N LEU A 56 0.67 -3.90 -13.60
CA LEU A 56 0.67 -5.36 -13.80
C LEU A 56 0.84 -5.74 -15.26
N ARG A 57 1.46 -6.90 -15.49
CA ARG A 57 1.65 -7.53 -16.80
C ARG A 57 1.22 -9.00 -16.74
N ALA A 58 1.19 -9.66 -17.90
CA ALA A 58 0.89 -11.10 -18.03
C ALA A 58 -0.49 -11.55 -17.50
N LEU A 59 -1.45 -10.62 -17.40
CA LEU A 59 -2.86 -10.94 -17.21
C LEU A 59 -3.56 -10.97 -18.58
N PRO A 60 -4.55 -11.85 -18.79
CA PRO A 60 -5.42 -11.78 -19.95
C PRO A 60 -6.04 -10.38 -20.09
N PRO A 61 -6.32 -9.90 -21.31
CA PRO A 61 -7.01 -8.63 -21.46
C PRO A 61 -8.43 -8.71 -20.88
N GLY A 62 -8.82 -7.75 -20.05
CA GLY A 62 -10.17 -7.66 -19.49
C GLY A 62 -10.23 -7.11 -18.07
N LYS A 63 -11.46 -6.97 -17.55
CA LYS A 63 -11.70 -6.60 -16.15
C LYS A 63 -11.47 -7.80 -15.25
N HIS A 64 -10.73 -7.61 -14.16
CA HIS A 64 -10.48 -8.62 -13.15
C HIS A 64 -11.06 -8.17 -11.81
N GLY A 65 -11.58 -9.12 -11.04
CA GLY A 65 -11.99 -8.85 -9.66
C GLY A 65 -10.77 -8.56 -8.78
N PHE A 66 -10.88 -7.57 -7.90
CA PHE A 66 -9.86 -7.22 -6.92
C PHE A 66 -10.47 -7.29 -5.52
N ILE A 67 -10.00 -8.24 -4.70
CA ILE A 67 -10.62 -8.59 -3.41
C ILE A 67 -9.52 -8.76 -2.37
N PHE A 68 -9.70 -8.14 -1.20
CA PHE A 68 -8.84 -8.33 -0.05
C PHE A 68 -9.23 -9.59 0.71
N MET A 69 -8.23 -10.35 1.15
CA MET A 69 -8.45 -11.55 1.94
C MET A 69 -7.36 -11.73 2.99
N PRO A 70 -7.65 -12.42 4.10
CA PRO A 70 -6.63 -12.74 5.10
C PRO A 70 -5.45 -13.50 4.48
N LYS A 71 -4.23 -13.23 4.96
CA LYS A 71 -2.99 -13.88 4.48
C LYS A 71 -3.10 -15.41 4.44
N ALA A 72 -3.70 -16.01 5.47
CA ALA A 72 -3.87 -17.46 5.57
C ALA A 72 -4.79 -18.06 4.48
N ALA A 73 -5.66 -17.25 3.88
CA ALA A 73 -6.50 -17.66 2.76
C ALA A 73 -5.76 -17.52 1.42
N ALA A 74 -4.97 -16.44 1.26
CA ALA A 74 -4.18 -16.21 0.06
C ALA A 74 -3.08 -17.27 -0.17
N SER A 75 -2.51 -17.83 0.90
CA SER A 75 -1.43 -18.83 0.83
C SER A 75 -1.90 -20.26 0.54
N ARG A 76 -3.21 -20.53 0.53
CA ARG A 76 -3.77 -21.89 0.38
C ARG A 76 -4.21 -22.23 -1.04
N ARG A 77 -3.91 -21.38 -2.02
CA ARG A 77 -4.27 -21.58 -3.43
C ARG A 77 -3.04 -21.85 -4.28
#